data_AF-A0A2V1AGQ5-F1
#
_entry.id   AF-A0A2V1AGQ5-F1
#
_cell.length_a   1.000
_cell.length_b   1.000
_cell.length_c   1.000
_cell.angle_alpha   90.00
_cell.angle_beta   90.00
_cell.angle_gamma   90.00
#
_symmetry.space_group_name_H-M   'P 1'
#
loop_
_entity.id
_entity.type
_entity.pdbx_description
1 polymer ?
#
loop_
_entity_poly.entity_id
_entity_poly.type
_entity_poly.pdbx_seq_one_letter_code
_entity_poly.pdbx_strand_id
1 'polypeptide(L)'
;MSLSARTALYFKYAVAAKFKLAPAPINVEEVKFIYDSFGKLGTVEYFKADKAKHTDPHLFEPLVTVLLNPTEQFSQIDPLSGVDSTIALTGSELRQKQGNLRQKLQNLIGLPRFSYVENDKKYFGGEVQVPFKHSLLPRALHLEYKMSTSTISSPFVYLEEGNPAKVAPQIRHNFQKYHKFQPLFVHSTLQ
;
A
#
# COMPACT_ATOMS: atom_id res chain seq x y z
N MET A 1 -8.21 -10.02 -31.54
CA MET A 1 -8.28 -8.99 -30.46
C MET A 1 -7.03 -8.13 -30.56
N SER A 2 -7.16 -6.80 -30.61
CA SER A 2 -6.00 -5.90 -30.65
C SER A 2 -5.22 -5.95 -29.32
N LEU A 3 -3.94 -5.54 -29.35
CA LEU A 3 -3.13 -5.42 -28.15
C LEU A 3 -3.79 -4.47 -27.13
N SER A 4 -4.30 -3.33 -27.61
CA SER A 4 -5.08 -2.38 -26.79
C SER A 4 -6.28 -3.01 -26.09
N ALA A 5 -7.04 -3.88 -26.77
CA ALA A 5 -8.20 -4.55 -26.19
C ALA A 5 -7.78 -5.56 -25.11
N ARG A 6 -6.66 -6.28 -25.31
CA ARG A 6 -6.11 -7.20 -24.31
C ARG A 6 -5.62 -6.45 -23.08
N THR A 7 -4.88 -5.36 -23.27
CA THR A 7 -4.38 -4.51 -22.18
C THR A 7 -5.53 -3.88 -21.39
N ALA A 8 -6.58 -3.41 -22.07
CA ALA A 8 -7.77 -2.86 -21.42
C ALA A 8 -8.52 -3.90 -20.58
N LEU A 9 -8.63 -5.14 -21.08
CA LEU A 9 -9.25 -6.24 -20.33
C LEU A 9 -8.43 -6.63 -19.09
N TYR A 10 -7.10 -6.66 -19.23
CA TYR A 10 -6.21 -6.98 -18.13
C TYR A 10 -6.30 -5.96 -16.98
N PHE A 11 -6.20 -4.66 -17.29
CA PHE A 11 -6.26 -3.61 -16.28
C PHE A 11 -7.69 -3.22 -15.86
N LYS A 12 -8.73 -3.86 -16.40
CA LYS A 12 -10.12 -3.55 -16.07
C LYS A 12 -10.42 -3.62 -14.57
N TYR A 13 -9.72 -4.50 -13.86
CA TYR A 13 -9.94 -4.70 -12.43
C TYR A 13 -8.82 -4.13 -11.56
N ALA A 14 -7.84 -3.46 -12.15
CA ALA A 14 -6.75 -2.85 -11.40
C ALA A 14 -7.25 -1.69 -10.53
N VAL A 15 -6.44 -1.36 -9.53
CA VAL A 15 -6.66 -0.23 -8.63
C VAL A 15 -5.40 0.62 -8.63
N ALA A 16 -5.56 1.87 -9.08
CA ALA A 16 -4.52 2.88 -9.02
C ALA A 16 -4.65 3.66 -7.71
N ALA A 17 -3.54 3.88 -7.02
CA ALA A 17 -3.51 4.70 -5.82
C ALA A 17 -2.28 5.58 -5.78
N LYS A 18 -2.43 6.77 -5.20
CA LYS A 18 -1.32 7.67 -4.89
C LYS A 18 -1.41 8.09 -3.44
N PHE A 19 -0.28 8.00 -2.76
CA PHE A 19 -0.16 8.31 -1.34
C PHE A 19 0.90 9.37 -1.12
N LYS A 20 0.67 10.22 -0.10
CA LYS A 20 1.68 11.04 0.52
C LYS A 20 2.15 10.34 1.81
N LEU A 21 3.44 10.08 1.92
CA LEU A 21 4.08 9.45 3.07
C LEU A 21 4.65 10.53 4.00
N ALA A 22 4.50 10.30 5.30
CA ALA A 22 5.11 11.12 6.34
C ALA A 22 5.75 10.22 7.43
N PRO A 23 7.09 10.20 7.56
CA PRO A 23 8.07 10.95 6.76
C PRO A 23 8.23 10.37 5.34
N ALA A 24 8.95 11.09 4.47
CA ALA A 24 9.35 10.57 3.17
C ALA A 24 10.35 9.39 3.32
N PRO A 25 10.43 8.47 2.35
CA PRO A 25 11.48 7.46 2.31
C PRO A 25 12.87 8.10 2.25
N ILE A 26 13.85 7.53 2.94
CA ILE A 26 15.21 8.13 3.03
C ILE A 26 16.25 7.41 2.17
N ASN A 27 16.02 6.16 1.78
CA ASN A 27 16.96 5.36 1.01
C ASN A 27 16.24 4.36 0.08
N VAL A 28 17.01 3.67 -0.75
CA VAL A 28 16.48 2.75 -1.76
C VAL A 28 15.89 1.50 -1.09
N GLU A 29 16.48 1.07 0.02
CA GLU A 29 16.03 -0.09 0.80
C GLU A 29 14.63 0.12 1.37
N GLU A 30 14.33 1.34 1.86
CA GLU A 30 13.01 1.71 2.36
C GLU A 30 11.99 1.80 1.23
N VAL A 31 12.38 2.33 0.06
CA VAL A 31 11.53 2.31 -1.14
C VAL A 31 11.24 0.88 -1.60
N LYS A 32 12.26 0.01 -1.60
CA LYS A 32 12.10 -1.42 -1.91
C LYS A 32 11.18 -2.10 -0.91
N PHE A 33 11.34 -1.84 0.39
CA PHE A 33 10.44 -2.38 1.41
C PHE A 33 8.99 -1.94 1.22
N ILE A 34 8.75 -0.68 0.83
CA ILE A 34 7.41 -0.18 0.48
C ILE A 34 6.86 -0.94 -0.73
N TYR A 35 7.67 -1.12 -1.79
CA TYR A 35 7.29 -1.89 -2.98
C TYR A 35 6.94 -3.35 -2.63
N ASP A 36 7.80 -4.04 -1.89
CA ASP A 36 7.60 -5.43 -1.46
C ASP A 36 6.34 -5.57 -0.59
N SER A 37 6.06 -4.55 0.24
CA SER A 37 4.84 -4.47 1.05
C SER A 37 3.58 -4.36 0.20
N PHE A 38 3.60 -3.54 -0.86
CA PHE A 38 2.49 -3.48 -1.82
C PHE A 38 2.31 -4.79 -2.59
N GLY A 39 3.40 -5.52 -2.86
CA GLY A 39 3.35 -6.88 -3.42
C GLY A 39 2.61 -7.90 -2.55
N LYS A 40 2.40 -7.63 -1.26
CA LYS A 40 1.55 -8.46 -0.38
C LYS A 40 0.05 -8.21 -0.56
N LEU A 41 -0.35 -7.15 -1.27
CA LEU A 41 -1.76 -6.82 -1.52
C LEU A 41 -2.28 -7.34 -2.86
N GLY A 42 -1.39 -7.64 -3.80
CA GLY A 42 -1.69 -8.08 -5.15
C GLY A 42 -0.48 -7.86 -6.06
N THR A 43 -0.62 -8.16 -7.34
CA THR A 43 0.45 -7.93 -8.32
C THR A 43 0.66 -6.46 -8.55
N VAL A 44 1.90 -6.00 -8.37
CA VAL A 44 2.30 -4.61 -8.60
C VAL A 44 2.64 -4.43 -10.07
N GLU A 45 1.73 -3.81 -10.81
CA GLU A 45 1.90 -3.53 -12.25
C GLU A 45 2.74 -2.29 -12.50
N TYR A 46 2.63 -1.33 -11.59
CA TYR A 46 3.38 -0.10 -11.65
C TYR A 46 3.67 0.38 -10.23
N PHE A 47 4.90 0.80 -9.99
CA PHE A 47 5.29 1.45 -8.76
C PHE A 47 6.24 2.59 -9.08
N LYS A 48 5.99 3.73 -8.46
CA LYS A 48 6.81 4.91 -8.65
C LYS A 48 6.98 5.66 -7.33
N ALA A 49 8.23 5.89 -6.97
CA ALA A 49 8.67 6.82 -5.94
C ALA A 49 9.71 7.76 -6.57
N ASP A 50 9.38 9.05 -6.65
CA ASP A 50 10.25 10.03 -7.28
C ASP A 50 11.45 10.36 -6.36
N LYS A 51 12.64 10.49 -6.95
CA LYS A 51 13.77 11.10 -6.23
C LYS A 51 13.47 12.58 -6.04
N ALA A 52 13.79 13.11 -4.87
CA ALA A 52 13.64 14.54 -4.66
C ALA A 52 14.64 15.31 -5.55
N LYS A 53 14.40 16.61 -5.72
CA LYS A 53 15.34 17.44 -6.48
C LYS A 53 16.67 17.50 -5.73
N HIS A 54 17.78 17.69 -6.45
CA HIS A 54 19.12 17.78 -5.84
C HIS A 54 19.24 18.87 -4.76
N THR A 55 18.32 19.82 -4.72
CA THR A 55 18.25 20.91 -3.73
C THR A 55 17.50 20.53 -2.45
N ASP A 56 16.78 19.41 -2.45
CA ASP A 56 15.98 18.98 -1.30
C ASP A 56 16.84 18.19 -0.30
N PRO A 57 16.58 18.32 1.00
CA PRO A 57 17.34 17.61 2.05
C PRO A 57 17.05 16.11 2.11
N HIS A 58 16.07 15.62 1.35
CA HIS A 58 15.64 14.22 1.33
C HIS A 58 15.99 13.59 -0.01
N LEU A 59 16.34 12.30 -0.02
CA LEU A 59 16.64 11.57 -1.26
C LEU A 59 15.41 11.30 -2.12
N PHE A 60 14.22 11.17 -1.50
CA PHE A 60 12.97 10.87 -2.19
C PHE A 60 11.88 11.88 -1.85
N GLU A 61 11.00 12.11 -2.82
CA GLU A 61 9.75 12.81 -2.58
C GLU A 61 8.84 11.98 -1.67
N PRO A 62 7.94 12.61 -0.90
CA PRO A 62 6.98 11.91 -0.06
C PRO A 62 5.86 11.24 -0.87
N LEU A 63 5.95 11.16 -2.20
CA LEU A 63 4.86 10.67 -3.05
C LEU A 63 5.16 9.27 -3.58
N VAL A 64 4.22 8.36 -3.36
CA VAL A 64 4.26 7.00 -3.90
C VAL A 64 3.01 6.78 -4.75
N THR A 65 3.21 6.32 -5.99
CA THR A 65 2.13 5.93 -6.90
C THR A 65 2.24 4.43 -7.18
N VAL A 66 1.11 3.73 -7.10
CA VAL A 66 1.04 2.29 -7.33
C VAL A 66 -0.17 1.94 -8.19
N LEU A 67 0.00 0.98 -9.10
CA LEU A 67 -1.08 0.29 -9.80
C LEU A 67 -1.03 -1.17 -9.38
N LEU A 68 -2.11 -1.64 -8.78
CA LEU A 68 -2.23 -3.01 -8.29
C LEU A 68 -3.29 -3.76 -9.07
N ASN A 69 -2.95 -4.99 -9.47
CA ASN A 69 -3.92 -5.94 -9.95
C ASN A 69 -4.43 -6.77 -8.75
N PRO A 70 -5.77 -6.92 -8.56
CA PRO A 70 -6.33 -7.71 -7.48
C PRO A 70 -6.06 -9.22 -7.58
N THR A 71 -5.48 -9.68 -8.68
CA THR A 71 -5.04 -11.07 -8.85
C THR A 71 -3.60 -11.26 -8.39
N GLU A 72 -3.27 -12.50 -8.01
CA GLU A 72 -1.90 -12.94 -7.74
C GLU A 72 -1.19 -13.46 -9.02
N GLN A 73 -1.81 -13.24 -10.19
CA GLN A 73 -1.19 -13.59 -11.47
C GLN A 73 0.07 -12.76 -11.70
N PHE A 74 1.05 -13.32 -12.39
CA PHE A 74 2.21 -12.55 -12.82
C PHE A 74 1.79 -11.32 -13.65
N SER A 75 2.61 -10.27 -13.58
CA SER A 75 2.36 -9.07 -14.38
C SER A 75 2.38 -9.45 -15.86
N GLN A 76 1.33 -9.07 -16.59
CA GLN A 76 1.28 -9.27 -18.04
C GLN A 76 1.96 -8.13 -18.81
N ILE A 77 2.56 -7.17 -18.11
CA ILE A 77 3.44 -6.15 -18.71
C ILE A 77 4.84 -6.72 -18.94
N ASP A 78 5.32 -7.56 -18.04
CA ASP A 78 6.61 -8.20 -18.19
C ASP A 78 6.51 -9.37 -19.19
N PRO A 79 7.19 -9.29 -20.35
CA PRO A 79 7.11 -10.30 -21.39
C PRO A 79 7.77 -11.63 -21.02
N LEU A 80 8.54 -11.68 -19.92
CA LEU A 80 9.21 -12.88 -19.42
C LEU A 80 8.37 -13.64 -18.40
N SER A 81 7.37 -12.98 -17.81
CA SER A 81 6.42 -13.62 -16.92
C SER A 81 5.43 -14.48 -17.70
N GLY A 82 5.39 -15.78 -17.37
CA GLY A 82 4.41 -16.69 -17.92
C GLY A 82 2.99 -16.34 -17.47
N VAL A 83 1.99 -16.79 -18.23
CA VAL A 83 0.59 -16.71 -17.82
C VAL A 83 0.29 -17.90 -16.91
N ASP A 84 -0.14 -17.63 -15.68
CA ASP A 84 -0.65 -18.68 -14.81
C ASP A 84 -2.08 -19.05 -15.22
N SER A 85 -2.20 -20.12 -16.01
CA SER A 85 -3.49 -20.65 -16.49
C SER A 85 -4.34 -21.28 -15.40
N THR A 86 -3.83 -21.45 -14.17
CA THR A 86 -4.57 -22.05 -13.06
C THR A 86 -5.50 -21.06 -12.35
N ILE A 87 -5.26 -19.75 -12.51
CA ILE A 87 -6.04 -18.68 -11.89
C ILE A 87 -7.14 -18.22 -12.85
N ALA A 88 -8.21 -19.01 -12.97
CA ALA A 88 -9.40 -18.66 -13.75
C ALA A 88 -10.49 -18.04 -12.84
N LEU A 89 -10.34 -16.75 -12.49
CA LEU A 89 -11.35 -16.05 -11.70
C LEU A 89 -12.50 -15.56 -12.58
N THR A 90 -13.73 -15.67 -12.06
CA THR A 90 -14.92 -15.11 -12.68
C THR A 90 -14.92 -13.58 -12.61
N GLY A 91 -15.64 -12.92 -13.52
CA GLY A 91 -15.76 -11.46 -13.52
C GLY A 91 -16.47 -10.89 -12.27
N SER A 92 -17.25 -11.69 -11.54
CA SER A 92 -17.81 -11.33 -10.23
C SER A 92 -16.75 -11.34 -9.14
N GLU A 93 -15.93 -12.38 -9.07
CA GLU A 93 -14.84 -12.49 -8.08
C GLU A 93 -13.81 -11.38 -8.28
N LEU A 94 -13.46 -11.06 -9.53
CA LEU A 94 -12.53 -9.97 -9.84
C LEU A 94 -13.06 -8.61 -9.37
N ARG A 95 -14.37 -8.35 -9.52
CA ARG A 95 -15.01 -7.13 -8.99
C ARG A 95 -14.99 -7.09 -7.48
N GLN A 96 -15.27 -8.21 -6.83
CA GLN A 96 -15.22 -8.29 -5.37
C GLN A 96 -13.79 -8.06 -4.85
N LYS A 97 -12.78 -8.70 -5.46
CA LYS A 97 -11.38 -8.50 -5.10
C LYS A 97 -10.92 -7.06 -5.36
N GLN A 98 -11.33 -6.44 -6.47
CA GLN A 98 -11.08 -5.02 -6.76
C GLN A 98 -11.69 -4.12 -5.68
N GLY A 99 -12.93 -4.37 -5.27
CA GLY A 99 -13.61 -3.64 -4.20
C GLY A 99 -12.88 -3.75 -2.86
N ASN A 100 -12.49 -4.97 -2.48
CA ASN A 100 -11.74 -5.25 -1.27
C ASN A 100 -10.36 -4.56 -1.28
N LEU A 101 -9.64 -4.63 -2.40
CA LEU A 101 -8.34 -3.99 -2.57
C LEU A 101 -8.47 -2.47 -2.46
N ARG A 102 -9.45 -1.88 -3.13
CA ARG A 102 -9.75 -0.45 -3.05
C ARG A 102 -10.04 -0.03 -1.60
N GLN A 103 -10.88 -0.77 -0.88
CA GLN A 103 -11.20 -0.47 0.51
C GLN A 103 -9.97 -0.58 1.42
N LYS A 104 -9.13 -1.62 1.24
CA LYS A 104 -7.86 -1.75 1.98
C LYS A 104 -6.95 -0.55 1.76
N LEU A 105 -6.79 -0.10 0.51
CA LEU A 105 -5.97 1.06 0.16
C LEU A 105 -6.53 2.38 0.74
N GLN A 106 -7.86 2.53 0.78
CA GLN A 106 -8.51 3.69 1.41
C GLN A 106 -8.35 3.71 2.93
N ASN A 107 -8.30 2.53 3.55
CA ASN A 107 -8.14 2.36 5.00
C ASN A 107 -6.68 2.29 5.43
N LEU A 108 -5.72 2.39 4.51
CA LEU A 108 -4.29 2.30 4.81
C LEU A 108 -3.83 3.53 5.59
N ILE A 109 -3.30 3.31 6.80
CA ILE A 109 -2.87 4.37 7.72
C ILE A 109 -1.36 4.45 7.81
N GLY A 110 -0.67 3.32 7.80
CA GLY A 110 0.78 3.34 7.96
C GLY A 110 1.49 2.06 7.58
N LEU A 111 2.82 2.14 7.62
CA LEU A 111 3.76 1.06 7.35
C LEU A 111 4.98 1.25 8.27
N PRO A 112 5.49 0.22 8.96
CA PRO A 112 6.75 0.33 9.67
C PRO A 112 7.86 0.82 8.74
N ARG A 113 8.74 1.67 9.25
CA ARG A 113 9.92 2.09 8.49
C ARG A 113 10.91 0.94 8.39
N PHE A 114 11.55 0.79 7.24
CA PHE A 114 12.54 -0.26 7.06
C PHE A 114 13.66 -0.15 8.11
N SER A 115 14.16 1.07 8.36
CA SER A 115 15.17 1.34 9.38
C SER A 115 14.78 0.94 10.82
N TYR A 116 13.48 0.79 11.09
CA TYR A 116 13.00 0.36 12.40
C TYR A 116 12.95 -1.17 12.53
N VAL A 117 12.72 -1.88 11.43
CA VAL A 117 12.56 -3.34 11.42
C VAL A 117 13.76 -4.09 10.84
N GLU A 118 14.70 -3.42 10.16
CA GLU A 118 15.82 -4.05 9.41
C GLU A 118 16.66 -5.03 10.23
N ASN A 119 16.85 -4.74 11.53
CA ASN A 119 17.64 -5.57 12.44
C ASN A 119 16.78 -6.53 13.29
N ASP A 120 15.46 -6.49 13.13
CA ASP A 120 14.53 -7.35 13.86
C ASP A 120 14.33 -8.68 13.12
N LYS A 121 15.24 -9.62 13.39
CA LYS A 121 15.16 -10.98 12.85
C LYS A 121 13.85 -11.68 13.20
N LYS A 122 13.21 -11.32 14.32
CA LYS A 122 11.94 -11.93 14.75
C LYS A 122 10.76 -11.39 13.95
N TYR A 123 10.80 -10.11 13.55
CA TYR A 123 9.81 -9.56 12.63
C TYR A 123 9.86 -10.24 11.27
N PHE A 124 11.05 -10.36 10.67
CA PHE A 124 11.21 -11.06 9.38
C PHE A 124 10.99 -12.57 9.49
N GLY A 125 11.23 -13.16 10.66
CA GLY A 125 10.88 -14.54 10.99
C GLY A 125 9.38 -14.77 11.24
N GLY A 126 8.56 -13.72 11.28
CA GLY A 126 7.11 -13.80 11.53
C GLY A 126 6.72 -14.06 12.98
N GLU A 127 7.67 -14.01 13.91
CA GLU A 127 7.46 -14.27 15.34
C GLU A 127 6.90 -13.05 16.10
N VAL A 128 7.04 -11.85 15.53
CA VAL A 128 6.67 -10.59 16.18
C VAL A 128 5.71 -9.78 15.33
N GLN A 129 4.72 -9.19 15.99
CA GLN A 129 3.85 -8.16 15.42
C GLN A 129 4.28 -6.80 15.94
N VAL A 130 4.29 -5.79 15.06
CA VAL A 130 4.65 -4.43 15.45
C VAL A 130 3.36 -3.60 15.62
N PRO A 131 2.99 -3.25 16.87
CA PRO A 131 1.79 -2.48 17.11
C PRO A 131 1.99 -1.04 16.69
N PHE A 132 1.02 -0.49 15.95
CA PHE A 132 1.02 0.91 15.58
C PHE A 132 0.72 1.79 16.80
N LYS A 133 1.75 2.16 17.55
CA LYS A 133 1.59 3.07 18.69
C LYS A 133 1.33 4.50 18.20
N HIS A 134 0.17 5.03 18.54
CA HIS A 134 -0.27 6.35 18.12
C HIS A 134 -1.19 6.97 19.18
N SER A 135 -1.42 8.27 19.06
CA SER A 135 -2.39 9.02 19.84
C SER A 135 -3.24 9.89 18.92
N LEU A 136 -4.44 10.24 19.35
CA LEU A 136 -5.25 11.23 18.64
C LEU A 136 -4.94 12.64 19.13
N LEU A 137 -5.17 13.61 18.25
CA LEU A 137 -5.24 15.02 18.63
C LEU A 137 -6.33 15.24 19.70
N PRO A 138 -6.16 16.18 20.65
CA PRO A 138 -7.10 16.37 21.76
C PRO A 138 -8.57 16.54 21.32
N ARG A 139 -8.80 17.26 20.23
CA ARG A 139 -10.14 17.48 19.65
C ARG A 139 -10.84 16.23 19.11
N ALA A 140 -10.10 15.13 18.94
CA ALA A 140 -10.57 13.92 18.27
C ALA A 140 -10.64 12.71 19.22
N LEU A 141 -10.39 12.89 20.53
CA LEU A 141 -10.40 11.80 21.51
C LEU A 141 -11.75 11.08 21.62
N HIS A 142 -12.83 11.70 21.14
CA HIS A 142 -14.18 11.13 21.10
C HIS A 142 -14.42 10.15 19.93
N LEU A 143 -13.48 10.03 18.98
CA LEU A 143 -13.64 9.15 17.84
C LEU A 143 -13.40 7.69 18.27
N GLU A 144 -14.36 6.82 17.98
CA GLU A 144 -14.22 5.38 18.11
C GLU A 144 -13.63 4.79 16.84
N TYR A 145 -12.59 3.98 17.00
CA TYR A 145 -11.91 3.35 15.88
C TYR A 145 -11.03 2.18 16.32
N LYS A 146 -10.66 1.33 15.37
CA LYS A 146 -9.77 0.19 15.58
C LYS A 146 -8.71 0.12 14.49
N MET A 147 -7.47 -0.18 14.88
CA MET A 147 -6.33 -0.32 13.98
C MET A 147 -5.83 -1.75 13.96
N SER A 148 -5.40 -2.21 12.79
CA SER A 148 -4.68 -3.47 12.67
C SER A 148 -3.25 -3.37 13.20
N THR A 149 -2.62 -4.51 13.45
CA THR A 149 -1.18 -4.62 13.72
C THR A 149 -0.41 -4.91 12.44
N SER A 150 0.88 -4.57 12.42
CA SER A 150 1.77 -4.88 11.29
C SER A 150 2.49 -6.21 11.53
N THR A 151 2.49 -7.07 10.52
CA THR A 151 3.25 -8.33 10.49
C THR A 151 4.02 -8.44 9.17
N ILE A 152 4.95 -9.39 9.03
CA ILE A 152 5.66 -9.59 7.76
C ILE A 152 4.72 -10.01 6.60
N SER A 153 3.61 -10.70 6.91
CA SER A 153 2.60 -11.11 5.92
C SER A 153 1.61 -10.00 5.59
N SER A 154 1.31 -9.12 6.55
CA SER A 154 0.46 -7.93 6.39
C SER A 154 1.18 -6.71 6.98
N PRO A 155 2.15 -6.13 6.25
CA PRO A 155 3.03 -5.10 6.81
C PRO A 155 2.33 -3.76 7.02
N PHE A 156 1.27 -3.48 6.25
CA PHE A 156 0.49 -2.27 6.42
C PHE A 156 -0.40 -2.31 7.67
N VAL A 157 -0.61 -1.11 8.21
CA VAL A 157 -1.57 -0.82 9.27
C VAL A 157 -2.82 -0.24 8.64
N TYR A 158 -3.96 -0.84 8.93
CA TYR A 158 -5.26 -0.43 8.41
C TYR A 158 -6.16 0.09 9.52
N LEU A 159 -7.05 1.01 9.16
CA LEU A 159 -8.23 1.32 9.94
C LEU A 159 -9.29 0.22 9.70
N GLU A 160 -9.51 -0.63 10.70
CA GLU A 160 -10.51 -1.70 10.65
C GLU A 160 -11.91 -1.16 10.92
N GLU A 161 -12.01 -0.23 11.89
CA GLU A 161 -13.27 0.38 12.31
C GLU A 161 -13.10 1.90 12.42
N GLY A 162 -14.17 2.64 12.12
CA GLY A 162 -14.18 4.10 12.09
C GLY A 162 -14.08 4.68 10.67
N ASN A 163 -14.26 6.00 10.56
CA ASN A 163 -14.22 6.69 9.26
C ASN A 163 -12.78 7.17 8.94
N PRO A 164 -12.12 6.64 7.89
CA PRO A 164 -10.74 7.00 7.54
C PRO A 164 -10.54 8.50 7.34
N ALA A 165 -11.48 9.18 6.70
CA ALA A 165 -11.39 10.62 6.43
C ALA A 165 -11.46 11.47 7.71
N LYS A 166 -12.11 10.97 8.77
CA LYS A 166 -12.18 11.64 10.07
C LYS A 166 -11.02 11.27 10.99
N VAL A 167 -10.66 9.99 11.03
CA VAL A 167 -9.67 9.45 11.98
C VAL A 167 -8.25 9.70 11.50
N ALA A 168 -7.92 9.36 10.24
CA ALA A 168 -6.55 9.38 9.74
C ALA A 168 -5.85 10.76 9.90
N PRO A 169 -6.49 11.91 9.62
CA PRO A 169 -5.85 13.21 9.82
C PRO A 169 -5.52 13.53 11.28
N GLN A 170 -6.23 12.92 12.24
CA GLN A 170 -6.10 13.22 13.67
C GLN A 170 -5.05 12.35 14.39
N ILE A 171 -4.54 11.32 13.72
CA ILE A 171 -3.51 10.42 14.25
C ILE A 171 -2.16 11.13 14.31
N ARG A 172 -1.56 11.15 15.50
CA ARG A 172 -0.14 11.39 15.75
C ARG A 172 0.55 10.06 15.99
N HIS A 173 1.65 9.80 15.31
CA HIS A 173 2.43 8.57 15.45
C HIS A 173 3.91 8.89 15.59
N ASN A 174 4.71 7.87 15.92
CA ASN A 174 6.15 8.01 15.94
C ASN A 174 6.72 7.92 14.50
N PHE A 175 7.12 9.07 13.95
CA PHE A 175 7.71 9.18 12.60
C PHE A 175 9.06 8.46 12.43
N GLN A 176 9.76 8.12 13.53
CA GLN A 176 10.97 7.30 13.46
C GLN A 176 10.64 5.82 13.23
N LYS A 177 9.42 5.38 13.58
CA LYS A 177 9.00 3.98 13.53
C LYS A 177 8.10 3.66 12.36
N TYR A 178 7.28 4.61 11.91
CA TYR A 178 6.30 4.37 10.84
C TYR A 178 6.25 5.51 9.82
N HIS A 179 6.04 5.14 8.57
CA HIS A 179 5.42 6.00 7.58
C HIS A 179 3.93 6.06 7.83
N LYS A 180 3.38 7.26 7.94
CA LYS A 180 1.94 7.48 7.81
C LYS A 180 1.61 7.71 6.35
N PHE A 181 0.59 7.02 5.88
CA PHE A 181 0.09 7.15 4.52
C PHE A 181 -1.14 8.05 4.55
N GLN A 182 -1.14 9.01 3.63
CA GLN A 182 -2.30 9.84 3.34
C GLN A 182 -2.70 9.58 1.88
N PRO A 183 -3.86 8.97 1.61
CA PRO A 183 -4.32 8.76 0.25
C PRO A 183 -4.61 10.13 -0.39
N LEU A 184 -4.02 10.37 -1.56
CA LEU A 184 -4.36 11.48 -2.45
C LEU A 184 -5.47 11.06 -3.42
N PHE A 185 -5.38 9.84 -3.95
CA PHE A 185 -6.47 9.19 -4.66
C PHE A 185 -6.37 7.67 -4.54
N VAL A 186 -7.52 7.00 -4.66
CA VAL A 186 -7.64 5.55 -4.85
C VAL A 186 -8.78 5.31 -5.85
N HIS A 187 -8.45 4.84 -7.05
CA HIS A 187 -9.39 4.68 -8.15
C HIS A 187 -9.31 3.27 -8.75
N SER A 188 -10.48 2.69 -8.99
CA SER A 188 -10.65 1.55 -9.88
C SER A 188 -10.48 2.02 -11.32
N THR A 189 -9.63 1.35 -12.11
CA THR A 189 -9.48 1.66 -13.53
C THR A 189 -10.72 1.17 -14.30
N LEU A 190 -11.50 2.11 -14.82
CA LEU A 190 -12.70 1.94 -15.66
C LEU A 190 -13.98 1.47 -14.94
N GLN A 191 -14.89 2.43 -14.72
CA GLN A 191 -16.33 2.23 -14.84
C GLN A 191 -16.80 2.92 -16.12
#